data_AF-A0A2T4U6U7-F1
#
_entry.id   AF-A0A2T4U6U7-F1
#
_cell.length_a   1.000
_cell.length_b   1.000
_cell.length_c   1.000
_cell.angle_alpha   90.00
_cell.angle_beta   90.00
_cell.angle_gamma   90.00
#
_symmetry.space_group_name_H-M   'P 1'
#
loop_
_entity.id
_entity.type
_entity.pdbx_description
1 polymer ?
#
loop_
_entity_poly.entity_id
_entity_poly.type
_entity_poly.pdbx_seq_one_letter_code
_entity_poly.pdbx_strand_id
1 'polypeptide(L)' 'MIIQGNMSPKAIVEVWEETRLIFQRNNIPLSNKALEKITKPEDLSPLLIELNNLIGSTSATCIEGG' A
#
# COMPACT_ATOMS: atom_id res chain seq x y z
N MET A 1 0.83 10.93 -5.73
CA MET A 1 1.17 9.75 -6.55
C MET A 1 0.39 8.57 -5.96
N ILE A 2 -0.21 7.70 -6.76
CA ILE A 2 -1.09 6.61 -6.28
C ILE A 2 -0.43 5.24 -6.48
N ILE A 3 -0.74 4.28 -5.60
CA ILE A 3 -0.31 2.88 -5.75
C ILE A 3 -1.25 2.17 -6.70
N GLN A 4 -0.67 1.38 -7.61
CA GLN A 4 -1.39 0.57 -8.59
C GLN A 4 -1.02 -0.92 -8.46
N GLY A 5 -1.91 -1.81 -8.89
CA GLY A 5 -1.73 -3.26 -8.78
C GLY A 5 -0.58 -3.85 -9.61
N ASN A 6 -0.12 -3.10 -10.62
CA ASN A 6 1.05 -3.46 -11.43
C ASN A 6 2.38 -3.16 -10.71
N MET A 7 2.35 -2.41 -9.61
CA MET A 7 3.54 -2.11 -8.80
C MET A 7 3.92 -3.29 -7.91
N SER A 8 5.21 -3.39 -7.60
CA SER A 8 5.74 -4.43 -6.71
C SER A 8 5.68 -3.97 -5.26
N PRO A 9 5.25 -4.81 -4.29
CA PRO A 9 5.20 -4.44 -2.88
C PRO A 9 6.56 -3.97 -2.35
N LYS A 10 7.66 -4.55 -2.85
CA LYS A 10 9.01 -4.09 -2.50
C LYS A 10 9.25 -2.63 -2.92
N ALA A 11 8.94 -2.29 -4.17
CA ALA A 11 9.09 -0.93 -4.69
C ALA A 11 8.14 0.06 -4.00
N ILE A 12 6.93 -0.38 -3.64
CA ILE A 12 5.97 0.43 -2.89
C ILE A 12 6.53 0.76 -1.51
N VAL A 13 7.05 -0.22 -0.76
CA VAL A 13 7.64 0.01 0.57
C VAL A 13 8.90 0.87 0.49
N GLU A 14 9.70 0.76 -0.58
CA GLU A 14 10.88 1.62 -0.78
C GLU A 14 10.52 3.10 -0.96
N VAL A 15 9.34 3.40 -1.52
CA VAL A 15 8.84 4.78 -1.67
C VAL A 15 8.02 5.23 -0.47
N TRP A 16 7.21 4.32 0.10
CA TRP A 16 6.30 4.56 1.22
C TRP A 16 6.50 3.50 2.30
N GLU A 17 7.48 3.70 3.17
CA GLU A 17 7.86 2.71 4.19
C GLU A 17 6.69 2.32 5.11
N GLU A 18 5.79 3.26 5.41
CA GLU A 18 4.57 3.05 6.19
C GLU A 18 3.65 1.96 5.64
N THR A 19 3.63 1.76 4.32
CA THR A 19 2.83 0.72 3.66
C THR A 19 3.30 -0.70 4.01
N ARG A 20 4.50 -0.86 4.58
CA ARG A 20 5.01 -2.14 5.07
C ARG A 20 4.06 -2.78 6.08
N LEU A 21 3.42 -1.97 6.93
CA LEU A 21 2.47 -2.43 7.94
C LEU A 21 1.23 -3.07 7.29
N ILE A 22 0.75 -2.49 6.19
CA ILE A 22 -0.37 -2.99 5.40
C ILE A 22 -0.04 -4.37 4.83
N PHE A 23 1.13 -4.50 4.19
CA PHE A 23 1.56 -5.78 3.62
C PHE A 23 1.72 -6.86 4.69
N GLN A 24 2.31 -6.52 5.84
CA GLN A 24 2.44 -7.45 6.95
C GLN A 24 1.08 -7.88 7.52
N ARG A 25 0.14 -6.94 7.69
CA ARG A 25 -1.21 -7.22 8.20
C ARG A 25 -2.01 -8.13 7.25
N ASN A 26 -1.85 -7.93 5.96
CA ASN A 26 -2.52 -8.72 4.91
C ASN A 26 -1.73 -10.00 4.54
N ASN A 27 -0.65 -10.34 5.25
CA ASN A 27 0.22 -11.49 4.97
C ASN A 27 0.77 -11.52 3.52
N ILE A 28 1.03 -10.35 2.94
CA ILE A 28 1.56 -10.21 1.59
C ILE A 28 3.09 -10.15 1.64
N PRO A 29 3.79 -11.05 0.95
CA PRO A 29 5.25 -11.02 0.91
C PRO A 29 5.74 -9.82 0.08
N LEU A 30 6.77 -9.15 0.58
CA LEU A 30 7.47 -8.08 -0.15
C LEU A 30 8.28 -8.68 -1.30
N SER A 31 7.62 -8.88 -2.44
CA SER A 31 8.19 -9.44 -3.65
C SER A 31 8.50 -8.36 -4.68
N ASN A 32 9.35 -8.71 -5.66
CA ASN A 32 9.57 -7.95 -6.89
C ASN A 32 8.49 -8.25 -7.95
N LYS A 33 7.47 -9.03 -7.61
CA LYS A 33 6.32 -9.31 -8.47
C LYS A 33 5.23 -8.27 -8.22
N ALA A 34 4.47 -7.95 -9.27
CA ALA A 34 3.32 -7.08 -9.17
C ALA A 34 2.27 -7.62 -8.18
N LEU A 35 1.59 -6.73 -7.47
CA LEU A 35 0.52 -7.09 -6.52
C LEU A 35 -0.56 -7.95 -7.19
N GLU A 36 -0.97 -7.60 -8.41
CA GLU A 36 -1.93 -8.38 -9.19
C GLU A 36 -1.48 -9.83 -9.49
N LYS A 37 -0.18 -10.13 -9.37
CA LYS A 37 0.38 -11.48 -9.60
C LYS A 37 0.51 -12.30 -8.33
N ILE A 38 0.56 -11.65 -7.16
CA ILE A 38 0.75 -12.32 -5.86
C ILE A 38 -0.50 -12.26 -4.99
N THR A 39 -1.48 -11.43 -5.35
CA THR A 39 -2.75 -11.24 -4.67
C THR A 39 -3.88 -11.56 -5.64
N LYS A 40 -4.97 -12.13 -5.13
CA LYS A 40 -6.16 -12.39 -5.94
C LYS A 40 -6.81 -11.06 -6.36
N PRO A 41 -7.49 -11.00 -7.52
CA PRO A 41 -8.16 -9.79 -7.97
C PRO A 41 -9.25 -9.30 -6.99
N GLU A 42 -9.89 -10.21 -6.25
CA GLU A 42 -10.88 -9.88 -5.19
C GLU A 42 -10.26 -9.14 -4.01
N ASP A 43 -9.03 -9.50 -3.62
CA ASP A 43 -8.28 -8.90 -2.51
C ASP A 43 -7.44 -7.69 -2.94
N LEU A 44 -7.14 -7.59 -4.24
CA LEU A 44 -6.31 -6.51 -4.79
C LEU A 44 -7.00 -5.14 -4.66
N SER A 45 -8.29 -5.07 -4.96
CA SER A 45 -9.07 -3.83 -4.90
C SER A 45 -9.09 -3.21 -3.48
N PRO A 46 -9.50 -3.94 -2.42
CA PRO A 46 -9.49 -3.40 -1.07
C PRO A 46 -8.07 -3.08 -0.58
N LEU A 47 -7.06 -3.88 -0.94
CA LEU A 47 -5.67 -3.62 -0.60
C LEU A 47 -5.17 -2.29 -1.19
N LEU A 48 -5.44 -2.04 -2.48
CA LEU A 48 -5.04 -0.79 -3.14
C LEU A 48 -5.74 0.42 -2.51
N ILE A 49 -7.01 0.29 -2.10
CA ILE A 49 -7.73 1.34 -1.39
C ILE A 49 -7.06 1.63 -0.04
N GLU A 50 -6.76 0.59 0.75
CA GLU A 50 -6.12 0.74 2.06
C GLU A 50 -4.73 1.40 1.95
N LEU A 51 -3.93 0.94 0.97
CA LEU A 51 -2.62 1.50 0.65
C LEU A 51 -2.71 2.97 0.25
N ASN A 52 -3.58 3.33 -0.68
CA ASN A 52 -3.75 4.72 -1.13
C ASN A 52 -4.34 5.63 -0.05
N ASN A 53 -5.23 5.11 0.80
CA ASN A 53 -5.74 5.84 1.95
C ASN A 53 -4.61 6.14 2.93
N LEU A 54 -3.71 5.19 3.23
CA LEU A 54 -2.59 5.44 4.13
C LEU A 54 -1.70 6.58 3.62
N ILE A 55 -1.27 6.54 2.35
CA ILE A 55 -0.44 7.59 1.76
C ILE A 55 -1.17 8.95 1.72
N GLY A 56 -2.46 8.92 1.37
CA GLY A 56 -3.31 10.10 1.31
C GLY A 56 -3.54 10.71 2.70
N SER A 57 -3.69 9.87 3.72
CA SER A 57 -3.84 10.28 5.12
C SER A 57 -2.55 10.80 5.71
N THR A 58 -1.38 10.27 5.35
CA THR A 58 -0.09 10.82 5.80
C THR A 58 0.18 12.22 5.22
N SER A 59 -0.44 12.55 4.09
CA SER A 59 -0.44 13.93 3.54
C SER A 59 -1.35 14.87 4.34
N ALA A 60 -2.34 14.31 5.04
CA ALA A 60 -3.18 15.00 6.00
C ALA A 60 -2.66 14.69 7.40
N THR A 61 -1.50 15.26 7.75
CA THR A 61 -1.25 15.57 9.15
C THR A 61 -2.49 16.27 9.69
N CYS A 62 -3.24 15.57 10.55
CA CYS A 62 -4.08 16.19 11.54
C CYS A 62 -3.21 17.24 12.25
N ILE A 63 -3.38 18.49 11.83
CA ILE A 63 -3.17 19.63 12.70
C ILE A 63 -4.30 19.56 13.73
N GLU A 64 -4.15 18.67 14.71
CA GLU A 64 -4.66 18.96 16.05
C GLU A 64 -3.82 20.12 16.58
N GLY A 65 -4.35 21.35 16.49
CA GLY A 65 -3.68 22.52 17.05
C GLY A 65 -4.16 23.84 16.47
N GLY A 66 -5.18 24.43 17.10
CA GLY A 66 -5.66 25.79 16.85
C GLY A 66 -7.07 26.02 17.40
#